data_AF-A0A4Q1DFY8-F1
#
_entry.id   AF-A0A4Q1DFY8-F1
#
_cell.length_a   1.000
_cell.length_b   1.000
_cell.length_c   1.000
_cell.angle_alpha   90.00
_cell.angle_beta   90.00
_cell.angle_gamma   90.00
#
_symmetry.space_group_name_H-M   'P 1'
#
loop_
_entity.id
_entity.type
_entity.pdbx_description
1 polymer ?
#
loop_
_entity_poly.entity_id
_entity_poly.type
_entity_poly.pdbx_seq_one_letter_code
_entity_poly.pdbx_strand_id
1 'polypeptide(L)'
;MKLHNAFFLSFILLLVCGCSFQSEKESSGSVAAVVNGVEITQSEIEYFAKKTIAPGTNETKTIEQKKAILANLVRNELLAQKAREMGIEKDPDFTLALYEARRQVLAGMAESRLAKSVKPVTPEAANALVENNPRIFSGRKLLVYDEILIKGVDVPFLDSLILLADKGATEEQLVEELESKKKVFRKTTKSVTSDKIQPAILDVLLKIKPNRPIVARVEDKFSMIMTVHEILPIPLQGSQAIQQARAMVYAQQRNALLAKSMSDVINSSKITYYGDYAKTSAEERKVTGLPVPDKQKAARKAYKSFGFGAVLSVSCIFAVLVLTASMRILRGALWLPRLWPSSGVSDKAETPYEWDYEAYWIEKFYIGAIALLILAVLAFEIYLLAQYLPILGVLAGVVSGVLLGVAVSRIFGLKALRGLSHKVYAILVAVFTTPLIIGLLYIIRYPGL
;
A
#
# COMPACT_ATOMS: atom_id res chain seq x y z
N MET A 1 -55.16 -45.73 -44.41
CA MET A 1 -54.00 -44.89 -44.79
C MET A 1 -54.51 -43.62 -45.46
N LYS A 2 -54.86 -42.59 -44.67
CA LYS A 2 -55.26 -41.23 -45.10
C LYS A 2 -55.58 -40.42 -43.84
N LEU A 3 -54.57 -39.82 -43.21
CA LEU A 3 -54.75 -38.75 -42.23
C LEU A 3 -53.40 -38.06 -41.94
N HIS A 4 -52.79 -37.43 -42.94
CA HIS A 4 -51.58 -36.61 -42.73
C HIS A 4 -51.63 -35.23 -43.45
N ASN A 5 -52.73 -34.88 -44.12
CA ASN A 5 -52.82 -33.63 -44.90
C ASN A 5 -53.64 -32.51 -44.26
N ALA A 6 -54.08 -32.64 -43.01
CA ALA A 6 -54.91 -31.61 -42.36
C ALA A 6 -54.17 -30.74 -41.33
N PHE A 7 -52.97 -31.14 -40.88
CA PHE A 7 -52.28 -30.43 -39.78
C PHE A 7 -51.21 -29.44 -40.25
N PHE A 8 -50.83 -29.46 -41.53
CA PHE A 8 -49.76 -28.60 -42.06
C PHE A 8 -50.25 -27.28 -42.67
N LEU A 9 -51.57 -27.07 -42.75
CA LEU A 9 -52.16 -25.87 -43.37
C LEU A 9 -52.73 -24.85 -42.36
N SER A 10 -52.44 -25.00 -41.06
CA SER A 10 -52.92 -24.08 -39.99
C SER A 10 -51.82 -23.26 -39.32
N PHE A 11 -50.57 -23.31 -39.79
CA PHE A 11 -49.44 -22.62 -39.14
C PHE A 11 -48.77 -21.53 -40.00
N ILE A 12 -49.36 -21.16 -41.14
CA ILE A 12 -48.77 -20.18 -42.10
C ILE A 12 -49.66 -18.94 -42.31
N LEU A 13 -50.65 -18.69 -41.45
CA LEU A 13 -51.50 -17.50 -41.56
C LEU A 13 -51.67 -16.76 -40.22
N LEU A 14 -50.55 -16.44 -39.56
CA LEU A 14 -50.55 -15.55 -38.40
C LEU A 14 -49.28 -14.69 -38.29
N LEU A 15 -48.72 -14.26 -39.42
CA LEU A 15 -47.50 -13.46 -39.49
C LEU A 15 -47.64 -12.11 -40.21
N VAL A 16 -48.87 -11.59 -40.38
CA VAL A 16 -49.10 -10.21 -40.85
C VAL A 16 -50.07 -9.49 -39.92
N CYS A 17 -49.61 -9.25 -38.69
CA CYS A 17 -50.06 -8.13 -37.89
C CYS A 17 -48.86 -7.62 -37.09
N GLY A 18 -47.80 -7.24 -37.82
CA GLY A 18 -46.75 -6.40 -37.28
C GLY A 18 -47.31 -4.99 -37.19
N CYS A 19 -47.98 -4.68 -36.08
CA CYS A 19 -48.29 -3.32 -35.70
C CYS A 19 -47.01 -2.49 -35.82
N SER A 20 -47.05 -1.50 -36.71
CA SER A 20 -46.19 -0.33 -36.64
C SER A 20 -46.43 0.32 -35.27
N PHE A 21 -45.61 -0.05 -34.28
CA PHE A 21 -45.41 0.76 -33.09
C PHE A 21 -44.62 2.00 -33.53
N GLN A 22 -45.35 2.93 -34.14
CA GLN A 22 -44.97 4.32 -34.10
C GLN A 22 -45.20 4.71 -32.64
N SER A 23 -44.13 4.62 -31.85
CA SER A 23 -44.12 5.17 -30.50
C SER A 23 -44.43 6.66 -30.66
N GLU A 24 -45.67 7.05 -30.40
CA GLU A 24 -45.95 8.41 -29.97
C GLU A 24 -44.98 8.67 -28.82
N LYS A 25 -44.01 9.55 -29.07
CA LYS A 25 -43.22 10.14 -28.01
C LYS A 25 -44.23 10.86 -27.11
N GLU A 26 -44.63 10.22 -26.03
CA GLU A 26 -45.09 10.94 -24.85
C GLU A 26 -43.92 11.83 -24.40
N SER A 27 -43.86 13.05 -24.93
CA SER A 27 -42.98 14.10 -24.44
C SER A 27 -43.52 14.52 -23.07
N SER A 28 -43.09 13.81 -22.03
CA SER A 28 -43.46 14.04 -20.64
C SER A 28 -42.87 15.34 -20.06
N GLY A 29 -42.76 16.39 -20.85
CA GLY A 29 -42.23 17.70 -20.48
C GLY A 29 -42.72 18.76 -21.44
N SER A 30 -43.07 19.93 -20.90
CA SER A 30 -43.38 21.14 -21.67
C SER A 30 -42.30 21.40 -22.73
N VAL A 31 -42.72 21.58 -23.98
CA VAL A 31 -41.83 21.85 -25.11
C VAL A 31 -41.21 23.24 -24.97
N ALA A 32 -39.90 23.35 -25.18
CA ALA A 32 -39.15 24.59 -25.12
C ALA A 32 -38.77 25.13 -26.51
N ALA A 33 -38.49 24.24 -27.47
CA ALA A 33 -38.25 24.58 -28.88
C ALA A 33 -38.52 23.38 -29.79
N VAL A 34 -38.72 23.63 -31.08
CA VAL A 34 -38.82 22.58 -32.12
C VAL A 34 -37.84 22.89 -33.23
N VAL A 35 -36.98 21.92 -33.58
CA VAL A 35 -35.94 22.03 -34.61
C VAL A 35 -36.22 21.01 -35.70
N ASN A 36 -36.76 21.46 -36.83
CA ASN A 36 -37.13 20.61 -37.97
C ASN A 36 -37.96 19.36 -37.57
N GLY A 37 -38.94 19.56 -36.68
CA GLY A 37 -39.81 18.50 -36.17
C GLY A 37 -39.27 17.72 -34.95
N VAL A 38 -38.06 18.04 -34.46
CA VAL A 38 -37.52 17.48 -33.21
C VAL A 38 -37.78 18.43 -32.06
N GLU A 39 -38.54 17.99 -31.06
CA GLU A 39 -38.83 18.75 -29.84
C GLU A 39 -37.64 18.73 -28.87
N ILE A 40 -37.28 19.91 -28.36
CA ILE A 40 -36.38 20.10 -27.21
C ILE A 40 -37.25 20.48 -26.02
N THR A 41 -37.16 19.72 -24.93
CA THR A 41 -38.07 19.84 -23.78
C THR A 41 -37.48 20.68 -22.65
N GLN A 42 -38.33 21.23 -21.78
CA GLN A 42 -37.89 21.95 -20.58
C GLN A 42 -37.12 21.05 -19.60
N SER A 43 -37.41 19.75 -19.56
CA SER A 43 -36.73 18.79 -18.69
C SER A 43 -35.27 18.57 -19.11
N GLU A 44 -34.97 18.61 -20.41
CA GLU A 44 -33.60 18.57 -20.93
C GLU A 44 -32.82 19.81 -20.51
N ILE A 45 -33.41 21.00 -20.69
CA ILE A 45 -32.78 22.26 -20.25
C ILE A 45 -32.49 22.18 -18.75
N GLU A 46 -33.45 21.69 -17.96
CA GLU A 46 -33.28 21.55 -16.51
C GLU A 46 -32.22 20.51 -16.14
N TYR A 47 -32.11 19.41 -16.89
CA TYR A 47 -31.06 18.41 -16.69
C TYR A 47 -29.65 19.00 -16.86
N PHE A 48 -29.44 19.79 -17.92
CA PHE A 48 -28.15 20.45 -18.15
C PHE A 48 -27.93 21.63 -17.21
N ALA A 49 -28.99 22.37 -16.87
CA ALA A 49 -28.93 23.48 -15.91
C ALA A 49 -28.44 23.01 -14.54
N LYS A 50 -28.98 21.90 -14.02
CA LYS A 50 -28.56 21.31 -12.74
C LYS A 50 -27.07 20.93 -12.67
N LYS A 51 -26.44 20.68 -13.81
CA LYS A 51 -25.01 20.32 -13.89
C LYS A 51 -24.09 21.51 -14.11
N THR A 52 -24.59 22.54 -14.78
CA THR A 52 -23.76 23.64 -15.30
C THR A 52 -23.91 24.92 -14.48
N ILE A 53 -25.09 25.14 -13.91
CA ILE A 53 -25.40 26.34 -13.12
C ILE A 53 -24.99 26.10 -11.68
N ALA A 54 -24.15 26.98 -11.14
CA ALA A 54 -23.70 26.89 -9.76
C ALA A 54 -24.86 27.15 -8.78
N PRO A 55 -24.93 26.43 -7.65
CA PRO A 55 -25.90 26.72 -6.59
C PRO A 55 -25.75 28.16 -6.09
N GLY A 56 -26.87 28.87 -5.87
CA GLY A 56 -26.87 30.26 -5.39
C GLY A 56 -26.69 31.32 -6.48
N THR A 57 -26.76 30.95 -7.76
CA THR A 57 -26.80 31.92 -8.86
C THR A 57 -28.11 32.71 -8.84
N ASN A 58 -28.03 34.05 -8.95
CA ASN A 58 -29.21 34.92 -8.99
C ASN A 58 -30.16 34.53 -10.14
N GLU A 59 -31.47 34.79 -9.96
CA GLU A 59 -32.51 34.35 -10.89
C GLU A 59 -32.30 34.86 -12.32
N THR A 60 -31.97 36.14 -12.50
CA THR A 60 -31.71 36.72 -13.83
C THR A 60 -30.59 35.99 -14.57
N LYS A 61 -29.47 35.73 -13.88
CA LYS A 61 -28.33 35.00 -14.46
C LYS A 61 -28.68 33.53 -14.76
N THR A 62 -29.49 32.92 -13.90
CA THR A 62 -29.99 31.56 -14.10
C THR A 62 -30.83 31.46 -15.37
N ILE A 63 -31.72 32.44 -15.61
CA ILE A 63 -32.55 32.50 -16.82
C ILE A 63 -31.67 32.68 -18.08
N GLU A 64 -30.70 33.59 -18.04
CA GLU A 64 -29.77 33.79 -19.15
C GLU A 64 -28.96 32.52 -19.48
N GLN A 65 -28.47 31.82 -18.45
CA GLN A 65 -27.76 30.56 -18.63
C GLN A 65 -28.66 29.46 -19.20
N LYS A 66 -29.93 29.37 -18.77
CA LYS A 66 -30.90 28.43 -19.35
C LYS A 66 -31.18 28.73 -20.82
N LYS A 67 -31.25 30.00 -21.22
CA LYS A 67 -31.35 30.40 -22.64
C LYS A 67 -30.13 29.99 -23.44
N ALA A 68 -28.92 30.16 -22.88
CA ALA A 68 -27.68 29.72 -23.52
C ALA A 68 -27.62 28.19 -23.67
N ILE A 69 -28.09 27.44 -22.67
CA ILE A 69 -28.23 25.97 -22.74
C ILE A 69 -29.18 25.60 -23.88
N LEU A 70 -30.36 26.21 -23.97
CA LEU A 70 -31.30 25.96 -25.05
C LEU A 70 -30.69 26.25 -26.43
N ALA A 71 -30.00 27.39 -26.59
CA ALA A 71 -29.33 27.73 -27.84
C ALA A 71 -28.29 26.69 -28.25
N ASN A 72 -27.52 26.15 -27.29
CA ASN A 72 -26.57 25.07 -27.54
C ASN A 72 -27.26 23.75 -27.90
N LEU A 73 -28.39 23.42 -27.26
CA LEU A 73 -29.17 22.22 -27.62
C LEU A 73 -29.71 22.32 -29.05
N VAL A 74 -30.25 23.48 -29.43
CA VAL A 74 -30.71 23.74 -30.81
C VAL A 74 -29.56 23.60 -31.81
N ARG A 75 -28.39 24.20 -31.51
CA ARG A 75 -27.21 24.08 -32.36
C ARG A 75 -26.75 22.63 -32.51
N ASN A 76 -26.71 21.87 -31.43
CA ASN A 76 -26.30 20.48 -31.45
C ASN A 76 -27.28 19.61 -32.25
N GLU A 77 -28.59 19.86 -32.13
CA GLU A 77 -29.59 19.14 -32.91
C GLU A 77 -29.47 19.43 -34.42
N LEU A 78 -29.27 20.70 -34.81
CA LEU A 78 -29.03 21.06 -36.21
C LEU A 78 -27.78 20.36 -36.78
N LEU A 79 -26.69 20.31 -36.01
CA LEU A 79 -25.47 19.60 -36.41
C LEU A 79 -25.69 18.08 -36.47
N ALA A 80 -26.46 17.51 -35.55
CA ALA A 80 -26.81 16.08 -35.56
C ALA A 80 -27.68 15.72 -36.78
N GLN A 81 -28.63 16.58 -37.16
CA GLN A 81 -29.39 16.44 -38.41
C GLN A 81 -28.47 16.50 -39.62
N LYS A 82 -27.53 17.44 -39.65
CA LYS A 82 -26.56 17.51 -40.75
C LYS A 82 -25.66 16.29 -40.81
N ALA A 83 -25.21 15.77 -39.67
CA ALA A 83 -24.43 14.54 -39.59
C ALA A 83 -25.18 13.31 -40.13
N ARG A 84 -26.49 13.24 -39.87
CA ARG A 84 -27.38 12.21 -40.44
C ARG A 84 -27.48 12.31 -41.95
N GLU A 85 -27.65 13.50 -42.50
CA GLU A 85 -27.63 13.73 -43.95
C GLU A 85 -26.28 13.32 -44.58
N MET A 86 -25.17 13.59 -43.89
CA MET A 86 -23.82 13.21 -44.33
C MET A 86 -23.54 11.71 -44.18
N GLY A 87 -24.45 10.93 -43.59
CA GLY A 87 -24.29 9.48 -43.41
C GLY A 87 -23.26 9.09 -42.36
N ILE A 88 -22.88 9.99 -41.44
CA ILE A 88 -21.88 9.73 -40.39
C ILE A 88 -22.30 8.56 -39.49
N GLU A 89 -23.60 8.34 -39.30
CA GLU A 89 -24.11 7.22 -38.48
C GLU A 89 -23.76 5.83 -39.05
N LYS A 90 -23.36 5.75 -40.33
CA LYS A 90 -22.94 4.50 -40.98
C LYS A 90 -21.45 4.19 -40.79
N ASP A 91 -20.69 5.13 -40.22
CA ASP A 91 -19.26 4.99 -40.00
C ASP A 91 -19.00 3.99 -38.85
N PRO A 92 -18.11 3.00 -39.02
CA PRO A 92 -17.69 2.12 -37.91
C PRO A 92 -17.15 2.91 -36.71
N ASP A 93 -16.46 4.03 -36.92
CA ASP A 93 -15.91 4.84 -35.83
C ASP A 93 -17.01 5.49 -35.00
N PHE A 94 -18.10 5.94 -35.63
CA PHE A 94 -19.29 6.45 -34.91
C PHE A 94 -19.88 5.37 -34.01
N THR A 95 -20.01 4.15 -34.52
CA THR A 95 -20.58 3.02 -33.78
C THR A 95 -19.73 2.67 -32.56
N LEU A 96 -18.40 2.60 -32.73
CA LEU A 96 -17.47 2.33 -31.62
C LEU A 96 -17.49 3.45 -30.58
N ALA A 97 -17.47 4.71 -31.02
CA ALA A 97 -17.58 5.87 -30.13
C ALA A 97 -18.90 5.87 -29.34
N LEU A 98 -20.02 5.50 -29.97
CA LEU A 98 -21.31 5.38 -29.30
C LEU A 98 -21.31 4.28 -28.23
N TYR A 99 -20.73 3.11 -28.52
CA TYR A 99 -20.59 2.04 -27.53
C TYR A 99 -19.67 2.42 -26.37
N GLU A 100 -18.58 3.15 -26.63
CA GLU A 100 -17.72 3.68 -25.59
C GLU A 100 -18.46 4.71 -24.73
N ALA A 101 -19.08 5.72 -25.34
CA ALA A 101 -19.83 6.76 -24.63
C ALA A 101 -20.95 6.15 -23.77
N ARG A 102 -21.71 5.19 -24.30
CA ARG A 102 -22.75 4.49 -23.55
C ARG A 102 -22.18 3.77 -22.33
N ARG A 103 -21.04 3.06 -22.47
CA ARG A 103 -20.38 2.37 -21.35
C ARG A 103 -19.90 3.37 -20.29
N GLN A 104 -19.26 4.46 -20.69
CA GLN A 104 -18.76 5.49 -19.78
C GLN A 104 -19.91 6.18 -19.01
N VAL A 105 -21.00 6.53 -19.70
CA VAL A 105 -22.17 7.15 -19.06
C VAL A 105 -22.80 6.20 -18.04
N LEU A 106 -23.00 4.92 -18.39
CA LEU A 106 -23.56 3.94 -17.47
C LEU A 106 -22.63 3.69 -16.26
N ALA A 107 -21.33 3.57 -16.50
CA ALA A 107 -20.33 3.41 -15.43
C ALA A 107 -20.35 4.61 -14.48
N GLY A 108 -20.26 5.84 -15.00
CA GLY A 108 -20.30 7.05 -14.18
C GLY A 108 -21.62 7.23 -13.42
N MET A 109 -22.76 6.85 -14.02
CA MET A 109 -24.05 6.84 -13.31
C MET A 109 -24.08 5.80 -12.19
N ALA A 110 -23.54 4.61 -12.41
CA ALA A 110 -23.43 3.57 -11.38
C ALA A 110 -22.54 4.04 -10.22
N GLU A 111 -21.35 4.58 -10.53
CA GLU A 111 -20.44 5.16 -9.52
C GLU A 111 -21.09 6.30 -8.74
N SER A 112 -21.80 7.21 -9.41
CA SER A 112 -22.52 8.31 -8.76
C SER A 112 -23.60 7.80 -7.80
N ARG A 113 -24.36 6.76 -8.20
CA ARG A 113 -25.36 6.12 -7.33
C ARG A 113 -24.72 5.43 -6.12
N LEU A 114 -23.60 4.72 -6.32
CA LEU A 114 -22.84 4.10 -5.24
C LEU A 114 -22.24 5.15 -4.30
N ALA A 115 -21.74 6.27 -4.82
CA ALA A 115 -21.22 7.36 -3.98
C ALA A 115 -22.31 8.02 -3.11
N LYS A 116 -23.57 8.01 -3.54
CA LYS A 116 -24.70 8.53 -2.77
C LYS A 116 -25.11 7.63 -1.60
N SER A 117 -24.71 6.36 -1.58
CA SER A 117 -24.98 5.45 -0.44
C SER A 117 -23.94 5.54 0.67
N VAL A 118 -22.92 6.38 0.51
CA VAL A 118 -21.93 6.69 1.56
C VAL A 118 -22.65 7.32 2.75
N LYS A 119 -22.42 6.77 3.94
CA LYS A 119 -23.02 7.28 5.18
C LYS A 119 -22.56 8.72 5.45
N PRO A 120 -23.43 9.59 5.98
CA PRO A 120 -23.03 10.92 6.43
C PRO A 120 -21.88 10.84 7.44
N VAL A 121 -20.95 11.79 7.37
CA VAL A 121 -19.83 11.88 8.31
C VAL A 121 -20.36 12.42 9.64
N THR A 122 -20.18 11.67 10.72
CA THR A 122 -20.58 12.11 12.05
C THR A 122 -19.65 13.21 12.57
N PRO A 123 -20.14 14.12 13.44
CA PRO A 123 -19.30 15.15 14.05
C PRO A 123 -18.09 14.55 14.80
N GLU A 124 -18.27 13.42 15.48
CA GLU A 124 -17.24 12.74 16.26
C GLU A 124 -16.11 12.23 15.36
N ALA A 125 -16.45 11.65 14.20
CA ALA A 125 -15.47 11.17 13.24
C ALA A 125 -14.60 12.32 12.66
N ALA A 126 -15.21 13.48 12.44
CA ALA A 126 -14.50 14.67 11.98
C ALA A 126 -13.58 15.25 13.07
N ASN A 127 -14.08 15.36 14.31
CA ASN A 127 -13.29 15.83 15.46
C ASN A 127 -12.10 14.90 15.72
N ALA A 128 -12.34 13.59 15.74
CA ALA A 128 -11.30 12.59 15.91
C ALA A 128 -10.24 12.67 14.80
N LEU A 129 -10.61 12.98 13.55
CA LEU A 129 -9.62 13.19 12.50
C LEU A 129 -8.75 14.41 12.79
N VAL A 130 -9.33 15.52 13.27
CA VAL A 130 -8.57 16.74 13.60
C VAL A 130 -7.60 16.48 14.75
N GLU A 131 -8.08 15.89 15.84
CA GLU A 131 -7.29 15.61 17.04
C GLU A 131 -6.14 14.63 16.77
N ASN A 132 -6.40 13.57 16.00
CA ASN A 132 -5.39 12.55 15.73
C ASN A 132 -4.38 12.94 14.64
N ASN A 133 -4.60 14.04 13.91
CA ASN A 133 -3.73 14.44 12.79
C ASN A 133 -3.26 15.90 12.91
N PRO A 134 -2.59 16.29 14.01
CA PRO A 134 -2.19 17.68 14.23
C PRO A 134 -1.34 18.22 13.08
N ARG A 135 -0.46 17.42 12.47
CA ARG A 135 0.44 17.84 11.38
C ARG A 135 -0.25 18.42 10.14
N ILE A 136 -1.51 18.04 9.88
CA ILE A 136 -2.27 18.53 8.73
C ILE A 136 -3.37 19.52 9.14
N PHE A 137 -3.53 19.77 10.44
CA PHE A 137 -4.48 20.74 11.02
C PHE A 137 -3.74 21.79 11.87
N SER A 138 -3.58 21.59 13.17
CA SER A 138 -2.98 22.57 14.08
C SER A 138 -1.49 22.86 13.80
N GLY A 139 -0.77 21.88 13.27
CA GLY A 139 0.61 21.97 12.79
C GLY A 139 0.71 22.01 11.27
N ARG A 140 -0.36 22.41 10.57
CA ARG A 140 -0.39 22.52 9.11
C ARG A 140 0.60 23.59 8.63
N LYS A 141 1.34 23.26 7.58
CA LYS A 141 2.38 24.12 7.00
C LYS A 141 2.16 24.27 5.50
N LEU A 142 2.56 25.41 4.95
CA LEU A 142 2.73 25.66 3.53
C LEU A 142 4.20 25.38 3.22
N LEU A 143 4.44 24.51 2.25
CA LEU A 143 5.79 24.17 1.80
C LEU A 143 5.96 24.71 0.38
N VAL A 144 7.01 25.50 0.18
CA VAL A 144 7.49 25.92 -1.13
C VAL A 144 8.77 25.16 -1.42
N TYR A 145 8.73 24.26 -2.40
CA TYR A 145 9.87 23.40 -2.73
C TYR A 145 9.93 23.11 -4.23
N ASP A 146 11.14 22.98 -4.74
CA ASP A 146 11.41 22.49 -6.08
C ASP A 146 11.40 20.96 -6.09
N GLU A 147 10.77 20.38 -7.10
CA GLU A 147 10.74 18.95 -7.39
C GLU A 147 11.27 18.72 -8.80
N ILE A 148 12.34 17.93 -8.92
CA ILE A 148 12.91 17.49 -10.19
C ILE A 148 12.64 16.00 -10.32
N LEU A 149 11.70 15.61 -11.16
CA LEU A 149 11.37 14.22 -11.41
C LEU A 149 12.23 13.68 -12.55
N ILE A 150 12.98 12.60 -12.27
CA ILE A 150 13.86 11.93 -13.22
C ILE A 150 13.10 10.72 -13.80
N LYS A 151 13.10 10.59 -15.13
CA LYS A 151 12.43 9.47 -15.81
C LYS A 151 13.28 8.20 -15.68
N GLY A 152 12.72 7.17 -15.05
CA GLY A 152 13.38 5.89 -14.82
C GLY A 152 14.21 5.85 -13.53
N VAL A 153 14.73 4.67 -13.19
CA VAL A 153 15.53 4.45 -11.99
C VAL A 153 16.86 3.81 -12.38
N ASP A 154 17.94 4.58 -12.24
CA ASP A 154 19.32 4.15 -12.47
C ASP A 154 20.07 4.23 -11.14
N VAL A 155 20.12 3.11 -10.41
CA VAL A 155 20.57 3.07 -9.01
C VAL A 155 22.00 3.59 -8.83
N PRO A 156 23.00 3.11 -9.61
CA PRO A 156 24.37 3.62 -9.47
C PRO A 156 24.48 5.13 -9.71
N PHE A 157 23.72 5.66 -10.67
CA PHE A 157 23.70 7.09 -10.94
C PHE A 157 23.04 7.88 -9.81
N LEU A 158 21.94 7.39 -9.24
CA LEU A 158 21.28 8.03 -8.09
C LEU A 158 22.18 8.05 -6.86
N ASP A 159 22.92 6.96 -6.59
CA ASP A 159 23.88 6.92 -5.49
C ASP A 159 24.98 7.99 -5.68
N SER A 160 25.40 8.24 -6.92
CA SER A 160 26.33 9.33 -7.22
C SER A 160 25.75 10.72 -6.93
N LEU A 161 24.47 10.95 -7.26
CA LEU A 161 23.77 12.20 -6.96
C LEU A 161 23.55 12.39 -5.45
N ILE A 162 23.24 11.30 -4.72
CA ILE A 162 23.14 11.32 -3.26
C ILE A 162 24.46 11.75 -2.65
N LEU A 163 25.58 11.16 -3.08
CA LEU A 163 26.92 11.52 -2.60
C LEU A 163 27.29 12.97 -2.91
N LEU A 164 26.89 13.51 -4.07
CA LEU A 164 27.09 14.92 -4.41
C LEU A 164 26.26 15.83 -3.49
N ALA A 165 24.98 15.51 -3.30
CA ALA A 165 24.10 16.27 -2.41
C ALA A 165 24.61 16.25 -0.95
N ASP A 166 25.08 15.11 -0.44
CA ASP A 166 25.63 14.96 0.90
C ASP A 166 26.92 15.79 1.10
N LYS A 167 27.72 15.96 0.03
CA LYS A 167 28.89 16.85 0.00
C LYS A 167 28.51 18.34 -0.09
N GLY A 168 27.22 18.67 -0.20
CA GLY A 168 26.72 20.03 -0.24
C GLY A 168 26.57 20.62 -1.64
N ALA A 169 26.44 19.78 -2.67
CA ALA A 169 26.14 20.25 -4.02
C ALA A 169 24.81 21.02 -4.05
N THR A 170 24.74 22.06 -4.87
CA THR A 170 23.50 22.83 -5.09
C THR A 170 22.58 22.11 -6.07
N GLU A 171 21.32 22.55 -6.15
CA GLU A 171 20.38 21.97 -7.10
C GLU A 171 20.87 22.16 -8.55
N GLU A 172 21.44 23.32 -8.87
CA GLU A 172 21.98 23.63 -10.19
C GLU A 172 23.07 22.63 -10.59
N GLN A 173 23.98 22.30 -9.65
CA GLN A 173 25.05 21.33 -9.89
C GLN A 173 24.50 19.91 -10.13
N LEU A 174 23.42 19.53 -9.45
CA LEU A 174 22.77 18.24 -9.69
C LEU A 174 22.04 18.24 -11.04
N VAL A 175 21.46 19.36 -11.46
CA VAL A 175 20.85 19.51 -12.79
C VAL A 175 21.90 19.41 -13.89
N GLU A 176 23.05 20.07 -13.74
CA GLU A 176 24.17 19.94 -14.67
C GLU A 176 24.64 18.48 -14.81
N GLU A 177 24.68 17.72 -13.71
CA GLU A 177 25.01 16.29 -13.75
C GLU A 177 23.92 15.45 -14.44
N LEU A 178 22.64 15.81 -14.29
CA LEU A 178 21.55 15.19 -15.05
C LEU A 178 21.67 15.45 -16.56
N GLU A 179 22.02 16.67 -16.94
CA GLU A 179 22.22 17.08 -18.33
C GLU A 179 23.47 16.42 -18.94
N SER A 180 24.58 16.36 -18.21
CA SER A 180 25.83 15.73 -18.65
C SER A 180 25.63 14.25 -18.99
N LYS A 181 24.78 13.56 -18.22
CA LYS A 181 24.39 12.16 -18.43
C LYS A 181 23.18 11.99 -19.35
N LYS A 182 22.68 13.08 -19.95
CA LYS A 182 21.52 13.11 -20.86
C LYS A 182 20.27 12.44 -20.26
N LYS A 183 20.04 12.60 -18.96
CA LYS A 183 18.85 12.08 -18.28
C LYS A 183 17.65 12.98 -18.61
N VAL A 184 16.50 12.36 -18.87
CA VAL A 184 15.24 13.10 -19.06
C VAL A 184 14.66 13.43 -17.69
N PHE A 185 14.52 14.72 -17.39
CA PHE A 185 13.93 15.19 -16.15
C PHE A 185 12.91 16.30 -16.39
N ARG A 186 12.07 16.54 -15.38
CA ARG A 186 11.15 17.68 -15.34
C ARG A 186 11.26 18.37 -13.99
N LYS A 187 11.68 19.63 -14.01
CA LYS A 187 11.67 20.52 -12.84
C LYS A 187 10.29 21.16 -12.67
N THR A 188 9.80 21.27 -11.45
CA THR A 188 8.55 21.96 -11.11
C THR A 188 8.64 22.52 -9.70
N THR A 189 8.34 23.81 -9.53
CA THR A 189 8.19 24.44 -8.21
C THR A 189 6.79 24.18 -7.68
N LYS A 190 6.69 23.70 -6.44
CA LYS A 190 5.42 23.41 -5.76
C LYS A 190 5.23 24.34 -4.57
N SER A 191 4.04 24.92 -4.49
CA SER A 191 3.55 25.63 -3.30
C SER A 191 2.30 24.90 -2.81
N VAL A 192 2.47 24.02 -1.83
CA VAL A 192 1.43 23.09 -1.38
C VAL A 192 1.41 22.97 0.13
N THR A 193 0.23 22.72 0.68
CA THR A 193 0.03 22.59 2.11
C THR A 193 0.24 21.16 2.58
N SER A 194 0.66 20.96 3.83
CA SER A 194 1.03 19.65 4.37
C SER A 194 -0.07 18.59 4.28
N ASP A 195 -1.34 18.98 4.26
CA ASP A 195 -2.50 18.09 4.06
C ASP A 195 -2.64 17.53 2.64
N LYS A 196 -1.93 18.10 1.66
CA LYS A 196 -1.94 17.67 0.25
C LYS A 196 -0.72 16.85 -0.14
N ILE A 197 0.26 16.73 0.76
CA ILE A 197 1.51 15.99 0.53
C ILE A 197 1.36 14.58 1.11
N GLN A 198 1.88 13.58 0.40
CA GLN A 198 1.92 12.20 0.92
C GLN A 198 2.77 12.13 2.20
N PRO A 199 2.33 11.40 3.25
CA PRO A 199 3.00 11.42 4.56
C PRO A 199 4.51 11.12 4.51
N ALA A 200 4.92 10.12 3.72
CA ALA A 200 6.32 9.74 3.60
C ALA A 200 7.18 10.86 2.97
N ILE A 201 6.65 11.56 1.97
CA ILE A 201 7.34 12.69 1.33
C ILE A 201 7.38 13.89 2.29
N LEU A 202 6.27 14.16 2.99
CA LEU A 202 6.19 15.24 3.97
C LEU A 202 7.22 15.06 5.09
N ASP A 203 7.42 13.84 5.61
CA ASP A 203 8.43 13.56 6.63
C ASP A 203 9.86 13.88 6.14
N VAL A 204 10.13 13.63 4.86
CA VAL A 204 11.41 13.97 4.25
C VAL A 204 11.53 15.49 4.13
N LEU A 205 10.55 16.16 3.52
CA LEU A 205 10.54 17.62 3.33
C LEU A 205 10.68 18.41 4.63
N LEU A 206 10.07 17.95 5.72
CA LEU A 206 10.16 18.63 7.03
C LEU A 206 11.53 18.47 7.73
N LYS A 207 12.36 17.52 7.30
CA LYS A 207 13.70 17.27 7.85
C LYS A 207 14.82 17.90 7.03
N ILE A 208 14.55 18.20 5.76
CA ILE A 208 15.52 18.83 4.86
C ILE A 208 15.87 20.24 5.36
N LYS A 209 17.15 20.60 5.26
CA LYS A 209 17.59 21.97 5.49
C LYS A 209 17.19 22.84 4.29
N PRO A 210 16.67 24.06 4.50
CA PRO A 210 16.34 24.96 3.40
C PRO A 210 17.50 25.12 2.40
N ASN A 211 17.16 25.16 1.12
CA ASN A 211 18.07 25.30 -0.02
C ASN A 211 19.16 24.22 -0.11
N ARG A 212 18.92 23.03 0.45
CA ARG A 212 19.72 21.84 0.16
C ARG A 212 18.90 20.79 -0.59
N PRO A 213 19.37 20.33 -1.75
CA PRO A 213 18.69 19.26 -2.47
C PRO A 213 18.83 17.94 -1.70
N ILE A 214 17.77 17.14 -1.71
CA ILE A 214 17.82 15.73 -1.34
C ILE A 214 17.41 14.89 -2.54
N VAL A 215 18.12 13.80 -2.76
CA VAL A 215 17.77 12.82 -3.79
C VAL A 215 16.96 11.72 -3.10
N ALA A 216 15.74 11.50 -3.59
CA ALA A 216 14.83 10.49 -3.08
C ALA A 216 14.44 9.51 -4.19
N ARG A 217 14.25 8.26 -3.80
CA ARG A 217 13.77 7.18 -4.66
C ARG A 217 12.46 6.63 -4.11
N VAL A 218 11.47 6.47 -4.99
CA VAL A 218 10.20 5.85 -4.65
C VAL A 218 10.12 4.51 -5.36
N GLU A 219 10.41 3.44 -4.61
CA GLU A 219 10.48 2.06 -5.14
C GLU A 219 11.39 2.00 -6.38
N ASP A 220 11.02 1.21 -7.39
CA ASP A 220 11.70 1.13 -8.69
C ASP A 220 11.00 1.98 -9.76
N LYS A 221 10.09 2.87 -9.35
CA LYS A 221 9.19 3.55 -10.29
C LYS A 221 9.73 4.89 -10.77
N PHE A 222 10.22 5.71 -9.85
CA PHE A 222 10.77 7.02 -10.19
C PHE A 222 11.70 7.55 -9.10
N SER A 223 12.55 8.47 -9.51
CA SER A 223 13.48 9.17 -8.64
C SER A 223 13.25 10.66 -8.75
N MET A 224 13.47 11.38 -7.66
CA MET A 224 13.27 12.81 -7.61
C MET A 224 14.37 13.49 -6.81
N ILE A 225 14.66 14.73 -7.17
CA ILE A 225 15.43 15.65 -6.34
C ILE A 225 14.42 16.64 -5.76
N MET A 226 14.49 16.88 -4.46
CA MET A 226 13.62 17.85 -3.78
C MET A 226 14.47 18.88 -3.05
N THR A 227 14.15 20.16 -3.25
CA THR A 227 14.83 21.26 -2.57
C THR A 227 13.78 22.13 -1.90
N VAL A 228 13.79 22.19 -0.56
CA VAL A 228 12.83 23.03 0.18
C VAL A 228 13.37 24.45 0.24
N HIS A 229 12.57 25.43 -0.15
CA HIS A 229 12.92 26.85 -0.04
C HIS A 229 12.31 27.45 1.22
N GLU A 230 11.02 27.20 1.44
CA GLU A 230 10.26 27.85 2.50
C GLU A 230 9.27 26.89 3.17
N ILE A 231 9.14 27.02 4.49
CA ILE A 231 8.15 26.30 5.29
C ILE A 231 7.45 27.33 6.18
N LEU A 232 6.20 27.63 5.88
CA LEU A 232 5.39 28.60 6.62
C LEU A 232 4.31 27.92 7.47
N PRO A 233 4.16 28.25 8.76
CA PRO A 233 3.04 27.74 9.55
C PRO A 233 1.73 28.39 9.11
N ILE A 234 0.75 27.57 8.73
CA ILE A 234 -0.61 28.00 8.33
C ILE A 234 -1.64 27.08 9.00
N PRO A 235 -1.71 27.13 10.35
CA PRO A 235 -2.54 26.21 11.11
C PRO A 235 -4.01 26.32 10.71
N LEU A 236 -4.68 25.18 10.60
CA LEU A 236 -6.12 25.10 10.34
C LEU A 236 -6.83 24.65 11.61
N GLN A 237 -7.78 25.47 12.09
CA GLN A 237 -8.46 25.27 13.37
C GLN A 237 -9.96 25.57 13.27
N GLY A 238 -10.68 25.25 14.35
CA GLY A 238 -12.09 25.58 14.50
C GLY A 238 -12.99 24.98 13.42
N SER A 239 -14.01 25.73 13.01
CA SER A 239 -15.03 25.29 12.05
C SER A 239 -14.44 24.90 10.69
N GLN A 240 -13.40 25.60 10.22
CA GLN A 240 -12.74 25.30 8.94
C GLN A 240 -12.02 23.95 8.98
N ALA A 241 -11.33 23.63 10.08
CA ALA A 241 -10.70 22.32 10.26
C ALA A 241 -11.74 21.19 10.25
N ILE A 242 -12.87 21.39 10.94
CA ILE A 242 -13.95 20.39 10.96
C ILE A 242 -14.59 20.20 9.58
N GLN A 243 -14.81 21.27 8.81
CA GLN A 243 -15.35 21.16 7.46
C GLN A 243 -14.40 20.40 6.52
N GLN A 244 -13.10 20.72 6.57
CA GLN A 244 -12.10 19.99 5.79
C GLN A 244 -12.01 18.52 6.22
N ALA A 245 -12.02 18.25 7.53
CA ALA A 245 -12.01 16.90 8.07
C ALA A 245 -13.22 16.09 7.60
N ARG A 246 -14.42 16.69 7.62
CA ARG A 246 -15.64 16.05 7.09
C ARG A 246 -15.47 15.70 5.61
N ALA A 247 -14.96 16.61 4.79
CA ALA A 247 -14.72 16.35 3.37
C ALA A 247 -13.71 15.20 3.15
N MET A 248 -12.65 15.15 3.96
CA MET A 248 -11.64 14.08 3.89
C MET A 248 -12.20 12.72 4.30
N VAL A 249 -12.91 12.64 5.43
CA VAL A 249 -13.56 11.39 5.88
C VAL A 249 -14.57 10.92 4.86
N TYR A 250 -15.40 11.83 4.31
CA TYR A 250 -16.36 11.49 3.28
C TYR A 250 -15.68 10.95 2.02
N ALA A 251 -14.63 11.62 1.53
CA ALA A 251 -13.87 11.16 0.38
C ALA A 251 -13.23 9.77 0.62
N GLN A 252 -12.67 9.55 1.81
CA GLN A 252 -12.10 8.26 2.19
C GLN A 252 -13.16 7.15 2.22
N GLN A 253 -14.31 7.39 2.86
CA GLN A 253 -15.43 6.44 2.92
C GLN A 253 -15.98 6.14 1.52
N ARG A 254 -16.14 7.16 0.68
CA ARG A 254 -16.56 7.02 -0.71
C ARG A 254 -15.60 6.15 -1.50
N ASN A 255 -14.30 6.45 -1.44
CA ASN A 255 -13.29 5.70 -2.19
C ASN A 255 -13.21 4.24 -1.70
N ALA A 256 -13.30 4.02 -0.38
CA ALA A 256 -13.32 2.67 0.19
C ALA A 256 -14.56 1.87 -0.22
N LEU A 257 -15.74 2.50 -0.25
CA LEU A 257 -16.98 1.87 -0.69
C LEU A 257 -16.91 1.50 -2.17
N LEU A 258 -16.50 2.44 -3.03
CA LEU A 258 -16.37 2.19 -4.47
C LEU A 258 -15.36 1.07 -4.76
N ALA A 259 -14.20 1.08 -4.10
CA ALA A 259 -13.19 0.03 -4.25
C ALA A 259 -13.71 -1.35 -3.83
N LYS A 260 -14.45 -1.41 -2.71
CA LYS A 260 -15.09 -2.65 -2.25
C LYS A 260 -16.14 -3.12 -3.25
N SER A 261 -17.09 -2.26 -3.62
CA SER A 261 -18.15 -2.59 -4.57
C SER A 261 -17.59 -3.05 -5.92
N MET A 262 -16.53 -2.40 -6.41
CA MET A 262 -15.88 -2.82 -7.65
C MET A 262 -15.23 -4.20 -7.50
N SER A 263 -14.59 -4.48 -6.37
CA SER A 263 -14.02 -5.81 -6.09
C SER A 263 -15.12 -6.87 -6.05
N ASP A 264 -16.27 -6.59 -5.44
CA ASP A 264 -17.42 -7.49 -5.40
C ASP A 264 -17.99 -7.75 -6.80
N VAL A 265 -18.09 -6.73 -7.65
CA VAL A 265 -18.51 -6.85 -9.06
C VAL A 265 -17.52 -7.70 -9.85
N ILE A 266 -16.21 -7.49 -9.68
CA ILE A 266 -15.18 -8.29 -10.36
C ILE A 266 -15.28 -9.76 -9.93
N ASN A 267 -15.36 -10.02 -8.62
CA ASN A 267 -15.38 -11.38 -8.07
C ASN A 267 -16.64 -12.16 -8.44
N SER A 268 -17.77 -11.48 -8.64
CA SER A 268 -19.04 -12.08 -9.08
C SER A 268 -19.16 -12.20 -10.60
N SER A 269 -18.23 -11.62 -11.37
CA SER A 269 -18.28 -11.60 -12.83
C SER A 269 -17.45 -12.72 -13.45
N LYS A 270 -18.00 -13.39 -14.46
CA LYS A 270 -17.23 -14.30 -15.32
C LYS A 270 -16.54 -13.49 -16.42
N ILE A 271 -15.24 -13.29 -16.28
CA ILE A 271 -14.42 -12.57 -17.26
C ILE A 271 -13.62 -13.60 -18.09
N THR A 272 -13.86 -13.64 -19.40
CA THR A 272 -13.16 -14.55 -20.33
C THR A 272 -12.41 -13.73 -21.37
N TYR A 273 -11.12 -13.97 -21.52
CA TYR A 273 -10.27 -13.30 -22.50
C TYR A 273 -9.97 -14.24 -23.67
N TYR A 274 -9.85 -13.69 -24.88
CA TYR A 274 -9.65 -14.45 -26.12
C TYR A 274 -8.46 -13.95 -26.94
N GLY A 275 -7.93 -14.79 -27.83
CA GLY A 275 -6.84 -14.44 -28.74
C GLY A 275 -5.56 -14.04 -28.02
N ASP A 276 -4.86 -13.01 -28.52
CA ASP A 276 -3.63 -12.49 -27.93
C ASP A 276 -3.82 -11.93 -26.51
N TYR A 277 -5.05 -11.54 -26.15
CA TYR A 277 -5.40 -11.05 -24.81
C TYR A 277 -5.63 -12.17 -23.78
N ALA A 278 -5.70 -13.44 -24.21
CA ALA A 278 -5.81 -14.57 -23.29
C ALA A 278 -4.54 -14.75 -22.45
N LYS A 279 -3.36 -14.41 -22.99
CA LYS A 279 -2.07 -14.53 -22.30
C LYS A 279 -1.96 -13.55 -21.11
N THR A 280 -2.59 -12.38 -21.22
CA THR A 280 -2.65 -11.36 -20.16
C THR A 280 -3.35 -11.88 -18.88
N SER A 281 -4.30 -12.81 -19.01
CA SER A 281 -5.07 -13.35 -17.88
C SER A 281 -4.26 -14.22 -16.90
N ALA A 282 -3.13 -14.79 -17.33
CA ALA A 282 -2.28 -15.65 -16.50
C ALA A 282 -1.31 -14.83 -15.63
N GLU A 283 -0.88 -13.65 -16.10
CA GLU A 283 0.01 -12.74 -15.35
C GLU A 283 -0.77 -11.66 -14.56
N GLU A 284 -1.98 -11.31 -15.00
CA GLU A 284 -2.79 -10.23 -14.41
C GLU A 284 -4.11 -10.71 -13.81
N ARG A 285 -4.05 -11.50 -12.73
CA ARG A 285 -5.11 -11.50 -11.69
C ARG A 285 -5.24 -10.14 -10.96
N LYS A 286 -4.87 -9.05 -11.62
CA LYS A 286 -4.75 -7.68 -11.14
C LYS A 286 -5.62 -6.72 -11.97
N VAL A 287 -6.90 -7.04 -12.16
CA VAL A 287 -7.88 -5.94 -12.15
C VAL A 287 -7.93 -5.45 -10.70
N THR A 288 -6.91 -4.69 -10.33
CA THR A 288 -6.69 -4.24 -8.97
C THR A 288 -7.72 -3.15 -8.73
N GLY A 289 -8.69 -3.40 -7.84
CA GLY A 289 -9.55 -2.32 -7.35
C GLY A 289 -8.69 -1.15 -6.87
N LEU A 290 -9.22 0.08 -6.99
CA LEU A 290 -8.57 1.31 -6.54
C LEU A 290 -7.77 1.08 -5.24
N PRO A 291 -6.49 1.49 -5.16
CA PRO A 291 -5.63 1.14 -4.05
C PRO A 291 -6.24 1.63 -2.72
N VAL A 292 -6.79 0.71 -1.94
CA VAL A 292 -7.21 0.96 -0.56
C VAL A 292 -5.98 0.78 0.34
N PRO A 293 -5.75 1.66 1.33
CA PRO A 293 -4.82 1.37 2.43
C PRO A 293 -5.38 0.17 3.21
N ASP A 294 -4.97 -1.03 2.81
CA ASP A 294 -5.46 -2.26 3.42
C ASP A 294 -4.74 -2.51 4.76
N LYS A 295 -5.45 -2.23 5.86
CA LYS A 295 -5.01 -2.56 7.22
C LYS A 295 -4.69 -4.06 7.38
N GLN A 296 -5.33 -4.95 6.60
CA GLN A 296 -5.05 -6.39 6.63
C GLN A 296 -3.71 -6.73 5.96
N LYS A 297 -3.31 -6.02 4.91
CA LYS A 297 -2.00 -6.19 4.27
C LYS A 297 -0.86 -5.69 5.17
N ALA A 298 -1.08 -4.58 5.88
CA ALA A 298 -0.16 -4.09 6.92
C ALA A 298 -0.06 -5.07 8.10
N ALA A 299 -1.18 -5.63 8.57
CA ALA A 299 -1.21 -6.64 9.62
C ALA A 299 -0.50 -7.94 9.21
N ARG A 300 -0.65 -8.39 7.95
CA ARG A 300 0.08 -9.55 7.42
C ARG A 300 1.58 -9.29 7.37
N LYS A 301 2.03 -8.09 6.96
CA LYS A 301 3.46 -7.72 6.96
C LYS A 301 4.02 -7.67 8.38
N ALA A 302 3.26 -7.12 9.33
CA ALA A 302 3.63 -7.09 10.74
C ALA A 302 3.72 -8.51 11.33
N TYR A 303 2.71 -9.36 11.12
CA TYR A 303 2.71 -10.76 11.58
C TYR A 303 3.91 -11.54 11.05
N LYS A 304 4.28 -11.34 9.78
CA LYS A 304 5.47 -11.95 9.18
C LYS A 304 6.76 -11.48 9.86
N SER A 305 6.91 -10.18 10.12
CA SER A 305 8.08 -9.65 10.84
C SER A 305 8.18 -10.18 12.28
N PHE A 306 7.05 -10.43 12.96
CA PHE A 306 7.04 -11.08 14.28
C PHE A 306 7.47 -12.55 14.22
N GLY A 307 7.05 -13.30 13.19
CA GLY A 307 7.47 -14.69 12.98
C GLY A 307 8.98 -14.84 12.86
N PHE A 308 9.63 -14.01 12.05
CA PHE A 308 11.09 -14.04 11.91
C PHE A 308 11.83 -13.62 13.18
N GLY A 309 11.30 -12.64 13.93
CA GLY A 309 11.85 -12.25 15.23
C GLY A 309 11.77 -13.38 16.26
N ALA A 310 10.69 -14.17 16.23
CA ALA A 310 10.53 -15.35 17.08
C ALA A 310 11.54 -16.45 16.73
N VAL A 311 11.77 -16.73 15.44
CA VAL A 311 12.79 -17.71 15.00
C VAL A 311 14.18 -17.31 15.50
N LEU A 312 14.57 -16.05 15.33
CA LEU A 312 15.86 -15.54 15.83
C LEU A 312 15.97 -15.66 17.37
N SER A 313 14.90 -15.34 18.09
CA SER A 313 14.85 -15.50 19.55
C SER A 313 15.02 -16.96 19.96
N VAL A 314 14.41 -17.91 19.24
CA VAL A 314 14.56 -19.34 19.51
C VAL A 314 16.00 -19.80 19.26
N SER A 315 16.61 -19.39 18.15
CA SER A 315 18.03 -19.67 17.86
C SER A 315 18.95 -19.15 18.97
N CYS A 316 18.74 -17.93 19.46
CA CYS A 316 19.51 -17.37 20.57
C CYS A 316 19.31 -18.12 21.91
N ILE A 317 18.11 -18.62 22.20
CA ILE A 317 17.86 -19.47 23.39
C ILE A 317 18.71 -20.74 23.32
N PHE A 318 18.62 -21.45 22.20
CA PHE A 318 19.33 -22.71 22.03
C PHE A 318 20.85 -22.54 21.94
N ALA A 319 21.33 -21.42 21.39
CA ALA A 319 22.75 -21.05 21.43
C ALA A 319 23.29 -20.97 22.87
N VAL A 320 22.55 -20.30 23.77
CA VAL A 320 22.92 -20.21 25.20
C VAL A 320 22.87 -21.60 25.85
N LEU A 321 21.89 -22.42 25.52
CA LEU A 321 21.76 -23.78 26.06
C LEU A 321 22.88 -24.72 25.60
N VAL A 322 23.27 -24.69 24.32
CA VAL A 322 24.41 -25.45 23.80
C VAL A 322 25.69 -25.05 24.54
N LEU A 323 25.90 -23.76 24.76
CA LEU A 323 27.10 -23.25 25.43
C LEU A 323 27.14 -23.65 26.91
N THR A 324 26.00 -23.60 27.61
CA THR A 324 25.88 -24.04 29.02
C THR A 324 26.10 -25.54 29.19
N ALA A 325 25.53 -26.37 28.30
CA ALA A 325 25.73 -27.82 28.32
C ALA A 325 27.17 -28.21 27.95
N SER A 326 27.77 -27.53 26.96
CA SER A 326 29.16 -27.77 26.54
C SER A 326 30.16 -27.42 27.63
N MET A 327 29.97 -26.29 28.32
CA MET A 327 30.82 -25.92 29.46
C MET A 327 30.75 -26.93 30.59
N ARG A 328 29.57 -27.52 30.83
CA ARG A 328 29.41 -28.55 31.85
C ARG A 328 30.12 -29.86 31.50
N ILE A 329 30.16 -30.23 30.23
CA ILE A 329 30.92 -31.40 29.77
C ILE A 329 32.42 -31.17 29.93
N LEU A 330 32.90 -29.98 29.58
CA LEU A 330 34.34 -29.69 29.47
C LEU A 330 34.99 -29.22 30.78
N ARG A 331 34.25 -28.59 31.71
CA ARG A 331 34.81 -28.07 32.97
C ARG A 331 34.28 -28.75 34.22
N GLY A 332 33.31 -29.66 34.10
CA GLY A 332 32.62 -30.27 35.25
C GLY A 332 31.73 -29.31 36.07
N ALA A 333 31.98 -28.00 36.01
CA ALA A 333 31.20 -26.96 36.66
C ALA A 333 30.02 -26.47 35.80
N LEU A 334 28.91 -26.13 36.46
CA LEU A 334 27.74 -25.55 35.80
C LEU A 334 27.98 -24.06 35.55
N TRP A 335 28.36 -23.70 34.33
CA TRP A 335 28.43 -22.28 33.96
C TRP A 335 27.03 -21.69 33.79
N LEU A 336 26.67 -20.78 34.69
CA LEU A 336 25.43 -20.01 34.62
C LEU A 336 25.75 -18.60 34.11
N PRO A 337 25.36 -18.24 32.87
CA PRO A 337 25.61 -16.92 32.32
C PRO A 337 25.06 -15.83 33.25
N ARG A 338 25.93 -14.89 33.63
CA ARG A 338 25.54 -13.69 34.39
C ARG A 338 25.37 -12.54 33.40
N LEU A 339 24.20 -11.93 33.41
CA LEU A 339 23.87 -10.77 32.54
C LEU A 339 24.38 -9.44 33.11
N TRP A 340 24.75 -9.41 34.39
CA TRP A 340 25.26 -8.23 35.08
C TRP A 340 26.37 -8.62 36.07
N PRO A 341 27.47 -7.85 36.18
CA PRO A 341 28.45 -8.05 37.23
C PRO A 341 27.82 -7.77 38.60
N SER A 342 27.97 -8.69 39.55
CA SER A 342 27.54 -8.50 40.94
C SER A 342 28.48 -7.49 41.60
N SER A 343 27.90 -6.46 42.21
CA SER A 343 28.61 -5.63 43.18
C SER A 343 28.76 -6.42 44.49
N GLY A 344 29.95 -6.99 44.71
CA GLY A 344 30.47 -7.25 46.06
C GLY A 344 30.00 -8.51 46.80
N VAL A 345 29.99 -9.68 46.17
CA VAL A 345 30.00 -10.96 46.92
C VAL A 345 31.23 -11.75 46.51
N SER A 346 32.11 -12.04 47.47
CA SER A 346 33.30 -12.85 47.26
C SER A 346 32.92 -14.24 46.73
N ASP A 347 33.55 -14.68 45.64
CA ASP A 347 33.31 -15.93 44.90
C ASP A 347 33.61 -17.25 45.68
N LYS A 348 33.64 -17.24 47.01
CA LYS A 348 33.83 -18.44 47.83
C LYS A 348 32.52 -18.90 48.48
N ALA A 349 31.64 -19.47 47.68
CA ALA A 349 30.65 -20.42 48.19
C ALA A 349 31.07 -21.80 47.69
N GLU A 350 31.99 -22.44 48.41
CA GLU A 350 32.44 -23.80 48.14
C GLU A 350 31.21 -24.73 48.14
N THR A 351 30.81 -25.21 46.96
CA THR A 351 29.88 -26.33 46.89
C THR A 351 30.66 -27.63 47.11
N PRO A 352 30.19 -28.60 47.93
CA PRO A 352 31.03 -29.71 48.41
C PRO A 352 31.52 -30.73 47.34
N TYR A 353 31.27 -30.47 46.05
CA TYR A 353 31.60 -31.36 44.94
C TYR A 353 32.09 -30.61 43.68
N GLU A 354 32.48 -29.33 43.80
CA GLU A 354 33.18 -28.60 42.74
C GLU A 354 34.65 -29.02 42.73
N TRP A 355 35.01 -29.94 41.84
CA TRP A 355 36.40 -30.16 41.50
C TRP A 355 36.85 -28.97 40.65
N ASP A 356 37.59 -28.03 41.26
CA ASP A 356 38.21 -26.92 40.55
C ASP A 356 39.42 -27.45 39.77
N TYR A 357 39.13 -28.12 38.65
CA TYR A 357 40.14 -28.60 37.71
C TYR A 357 40.56 -27.42 36.84
N GLU A 358 41.85 -27.05 36.87
CA GLU A 358 42.37 -26.09 35.90
C GLU A 358 42.22 -26.69 34.49
N ALA A 359 41.26 -26.16 33.73
CA ALA A 359 40.95 -26.67 32.40
C ALA A 359 42.20 -26.68 31.51
N TYR A 360 42.50 -27.84 30.93
CA TYR A 360 43.63 -28.00 30.01
C TYR A 360 43.46 -27.03 28.84
N TRP A 361 44.57 -26.55 28.27
CA TRP A 361 44.55 -25.58 27.16
C TRP A 361 43.66 -26.04 25.98
N ILE A 362 43.61 -27.36 25.75
CA ILE A 362 42.76 -28.01 24.76
C ILE A 362 41.26 -27.80 25.03
N GLU A 363 40.81 -27.87 26.29
CA GLU A 363 39.40 -27.65 26.65
C GLU A 363 39.00 -26.18 26.43
N LYS A 364 39.90 -25.24 26.75
CA LYS A 364 39.70 -23.80 26.46
C LYS A 364 39.58 -23.55 24.96
N PHE A 365 40.41 -24.23 24.16
CA PHE A 365 40.35 -24.17 22.70
C PHE A 365 39.01 -24.69 22.16
N TYR A 366 38.54 -25.85 22.63
CA TYR A 366 37.25 -26.41 22.20
C TYR A 366 36.05 -25.53 22.55
N ILE A 367 36.01 -24.95 23.76
CA ILE A 367 34.95 -24.00 24.15
C ILE A 367 34.98 -22.77 23.24
N GLY A 368 36.17 -22.23 22.97
CA GLY A 368 36.36 -21.10 22.05
C GLY A 368 35.85 -21.42 20.64
N ALA A 369 36.18 -22.61 20.11
CA ALA A 369 35.74 -23.05 18.80
C ALA A 369 34.20 -23.20 18.70
N ILE A 370 33.56 -23.79 19.73
CA ILE A 370 32.10 -23.93 19.78
C ILE A 370 31.42 -22.56 19.86
N ALA A 371 31.93 -21.64 20.69
CA ALA A 371 31.39 -20.29 20.81
C ALA A 371 31.51 -19.51 19.50
N LEU A 372 32.64 -19.65 18.79
CA LEU A 372 32.87 -19.01 17.50
C LEU A 372 31.93 -19.55 16.43
N LEU A 373 31.72 -20.87 16.38
CA LEU A 373 30.75 -21.48 15.46
C LEU A 373 29.32 -21.00 15.71
N ILE A 374 28.89 -20.93 16.98
CA ILE A 374 27.56 -20.41 17.35
C ILE A 374 27.42 -18.94 16.91
N LEU A 375 28.44 -18.12 17.15
CA LEU A 375 28.44 -16.71 16.70
C LEU A 375 28.38 -16.59 15.18
N ALA A 376 29.11 -17.43 14.45
CA ALA A 376 29.07 -17.44 12.98
C ALA A 376 27.68 -17.81 12.44
N VAL A 377 27.03 -18.82 13.02
CA VAL A 377 25.66 -19.22 12.65
C VAL A 377 24.66 -18.10 12.93
N LEU A 378 24.71 -17.50 14.12
CA LEU A 378 23.81 -16.39 14.48
C LEU A 378 24.05 -15.14 13.62
N ALA A 379 25.31 -14.81 13.32
CA ALA A 379 25.64 -13.69 12.43
C ALA A 379 25.09 -13.92 11.01
N PHE A 380 25.16 -15.16 10.53
CA PHE A 380 24.59 -15.53 9.23
C PHE A 380 23.06 -15.49 9.23
N GLU A 381 22.39 -15.97 10.29
CA GLU A 381 20.94 -15.80 10.45
C GLU A 381 20.53 -14.33 10.48
N ILE A 382 21.25 -13.49 11.22
CA ILE A 382 21.01 -12.03 11.30
C ILE A 382 21.19 -11.40 9.91
N TYR A 383 22.23 -11.78 9.16
CA TYR A 383 22.45 -11.30 7.80
C TYR A 383 21.28 -11.64 6.87
N LEU A 384 20.80 -12.89 6.91
CA LEU A 384 19.64 -13.32 6.11
C LEU A 384 18.34 -12.60 6.50
N LEU A 385 18.19 -12.28 7.79
CA LEU A 385 17.00 -11.62 8.34
C LEU A 385 17.02 -10.09 8.25
N ALA A 386 18.17 -9.47 8.03
CA ALA A 386 18.34 -8.01 8.00
C ALA A 386 17.51 -7.33 6.90
N GLN A 387 17.17 -8.04 5.83
CA GLN A 387 16.28 -7.57 4.76
C GLN A 387 14.79 -7.69 5.09
N TYR A 388 14.41 -8.47 6.11
CA TYR A 388 13.02 -8.76 6.47
C TYR A 388 12.59 -8.16 7.81
N LEU A 389 13.52 -7.93 8.73
CA LEU A 389 13.27 -7.32 10.04
C LEU A 389 13.83 -5.90 10.11
N PRO A 390 13.08 -4.94 10.68
CA PRO A 390 13.68 -3.67 11.07
C PRO A 390 14.75 -3.91 12.14
N ILE A 391 15.74 -3.02 12.23
CA ILE A 391 16.87 -3.12 13.17
C ILE A 391 16.39 -3.39 14.61
N LEU A 392 15.31 -2.72 15.04
CA LEU A 392 14.70 -2.92 16.36
C LEU A 392 14.12 -4.33 16.55
N GLY A 393 13.59 -4.94 15.50
CA GLY A 393 13.08 -6.31 15.54
C GLY A 393 14.19 -7.35 15.71
N VAL A 394 15.32 -7.14 15.04
CA VAL A 394 16.52 -7.97 15.24
C VAL A 394 17.02 -7.85 16.68
N LEU A 395 17.19 -6.62 17.18
CA LEU A 395 17.63 -6.36 18.55
C LEU A 395 16.68 -7.00 19.58
N ALA A 396 15.37 -6.83 19.40
CA ALA A 396 14.38 -7.41 20.29
C ALA A 396 14.47 -8.95 20.33
N GLY A 397 14.60 -9.61 19.17
CA GLY A 397 14.73 -11.05 19.08
C GLY A 397 16.00 -11.59 19.73
N VAL A 398 17.15 -10.95 19.49
CA VAL A 398 18.42 -11.34 20.12
C VAL A 398 18.34 -11.16 21.64
N VAL A 399 17.87 -10.00 22.12
CA VAL A 399 17.78 -9.71 23.56
C VAL A 399 16.80 -10.65 24.25
N SER A 400 15.60 -10.86 23.69
CA SER A 400 14.61 -11.78 24.28
C SER A 400 15.16 -13.20 24.33
N GLY A 401 15.82 -13.65 23.26
CA GLY A 401 16.36 -14.99 23.17
C GLY A 401 17.50 -15.25 24.14
N VAL A 402 18.43 -14.29 24.28
CA VAL A 402 19.53 -14.38 25.26
C VAL A 402 18.97 -14.37 26.68
N LEU A 403 18.06 -13.45 27.03
CA LEU A 403 17.47 -13.38 28.37
C LEU A 403 16.75 -14.67 28.77
N LEU A 404 15.91 -15.20 27.87
CA LEU A 404 15.22 -16.48 28.07
C LEU A 404 16.20 -17.65 28.14
N GLY A 405 17.21 -17.68 27.26
CA GLY A 405 18.27 -18.70 27.30
C GLY A 405 19.00 -18.71 28.64
N VAL A 406 19.34 -17.53 29.18
CA VAL A 406 19.94 -17.41 30.53
C VAL A 406 18.97 -17.88 31.60
N ALA A 407 17.69 -17.50 31.56
CA ALA A 407 16.69 -17.94 32.54
C ALA A 407 16.49 -19.46 32.52
N VAL A 408 16.39 -20.07 31.33
CA VAL A 408 16.25 -21.52 31.16
C VAL A 408 17.52 -22.25 31.60
N SER A 409 18.71 -21.67 31.35
CA SER A 409 19.97 -22.28 31.81
C SER A 409 20.04 -22.46 33.33
N ARG A 410 19.37 -21.59 34.11
CA ARG A 410 19.30 -21.72 35.58
C ARG A 410 18.54 -22.95 36.07
N ILE A 411 17.67 -23.53 35.24
CA ILE A 411 16.94 -24.77 35.56
C ILE A 411 17.94 -25.93 35.76
N PHE A 412 19.04 -25.94 35.02
CA PHE A 412 20.11 -26.94 35.18
C PHE A 412 20.89 -26.82 36.50
N GLY A 413 20.66 -25.74 37.27
CA GLY A 413 21.17 -25.53 38.62
C GLY A 413 20.34 -26.18 39.72
N LEU A 414 19.15 -26.71 39.41
CA LEU A 414 18.29 -27.40 40.37
C LEU A 414 18.91 -28.75 40.81
N LYS A 415 18.73 -29.12 42.08
CA LYS A 415 19.28 -30.36 42.67
C LYS A 415 18.96 -31.62 41.83
N ALA A 416 17.77 -31.69 41.23
CA ALA A 416 17.34 -32.81 40.39
C ALA A 416 18.14 -32.95 39.08
N LEU A 417 18.60 -31.85 38.48
CA LEU A 417 19.33 -31.83 37.20
C LEU A 417 20.85 -31.70 37.38
N ARG A 418 21.29 -31.38 38.60
CA ARG A 418 22.71 -31.32 38.99
C ARG A 418 23.40 -32.69 39.03
N GLY A 419 22.68 -33.80 39.20
CA GLY A 419 23.27 -35.15 39.24
C GLY A 419 23.36 -35.89 37.90
N LEU A 420 22.95 -35.26 36.79
CA LEU A 420 22.94 -35.91 35.47
C LEU A 420 24.36 -36.19 34.95
N SER A 421 24.57 -37.38 34.38
CA SER A 421 25.86 -37.83 33.88
C SER A 421 26.32 -37.08 32.62
N HIS A 422 27.63 -37.10 32.33
CA HIS A 422 28.20 -36.50 31.11
C HIS A 422 27.53 -37.01 29.83
N LYS A 423 27.11 -38.28 29.79
CA LYS A 423 26.39 -38.87 28.65
C LYS A 423 25.05 -38.16 28.39
N VAL A 424 24.34 -37.75 29.45
CA VAL A 424 23.06 -37.03 29.33
C VAL A 424 23.29 -35.61 28.80
N TYR A 425 24.34 -34.92 29.26
CA TYR A 425 24.66 -33.60 28.72
C TYR A 425 25.12 -33.64 27.26
N ALA A 426 25.82 -34.69 26.84
CA ALA A 426 26.16 -34.89 25.43
C ALA A 426 24.90 -35.05 24.55
N ILE A 427 23.90 -35.78 25.05
CA ILE A 427 22.58 -35.90 24.39
C ILE A 427 21.90 -34.52 24.34
N LEU A 428 21.94 -33.74 25.42
CA LEU A 428 21.35 -32.39 25.45
C LEU A 428 22.03 -31.43 24.48
N VAL A 429 23.35 -31.48 24.32
CA VAL A 429 24.06 -30.68 23.30
C VAL A 429 23.54 -31.02 21.90
N ALA A 430 23.46 -32.31 21.55
CA ALA A 430 22.90 -32.73 20.26
C ALA A 430 21.45 -32.24 20.08
N VAL A 431 20.60 -32.41 21.11
CA VAL A 431 19.21 -31.96 21.09
C VAL A 431 19.09 -30.45 20.94
N PHE A 432 19.96 -29.65 21.56
CA PHE A 432 19.94 -28.19 21.47
C PHE A 432 20.54 -27.65 20.18
N THR A 433 21.40 -28.41 19.49
CA THR A 433 21.90 -28.01 18.17
C THR A 433 20.88 -28.20 17.06
N THR A 434 19.95 -29.15 17.19
CA THR A 434 18.94 -29.43 16.14
C THR A 434 18.03 -28.22 15.83
N PRO A 435 17.49 -27.48 16.82
CA PRO A 435 16.68 -26.28 16.57
C PRO A 435 17.44 -25.13 15.88
N LEU A 436 18.73 -24.97 16.15
CA LEU A 436 19.58 -23.97 15.47
C LEU A 436 19.69 -24.28 13.98
N ILE A 437 19.91 -25.54 13.63
CA ILE A 437 20.01 -25.98 12.22
C ILE A 437 18.64 -25.88 11.54
N ILE A 438 17.56 -26.25 12.22
CA ILE A 438 16.19 -26.13 11.70
C ILE A 438 15.82 -24.66 11.48
N GLY A 439 16.16 -23.76 12.41
CA GLY A 439 15.94 -22.32 12.27
C GLY A 439 16.64 -21.75 11.05
N LEU A 440 17.93 -22.06 10.89
CA LEU A 440 18.73 -21.69 9.73
C LEU A 440 18.11 -22.19 8.42
N LEU A 441 17.76 -23.48 8.34
CA LEU A 441 17.17 -24.09 7.15
C LEU A 441 15.78 -23.50 6.84
N TYR A 442 15.00 -23.16 7.86
CA TYR A 442 13.71 -22.51 7.70
C TYR A 442 13.85 -21.12 7.06
N ILE A 443 14.82 -20.33 7.52
CA ILE A 443 15.12 -19.00 6.96
C ILE A 443 15.57 -19.12 5.50
N ILE A 444 16.38 -20.14 5.16
CA ILE A 444 16.85 -20.37 3.79
C ILE A 444 15.74 -20.88 2.86
N ARG A 445 14.85 -21.77 3.35
CA ARG A 445 13.78 -22.40 2.56
C ARG A 445 12.65 -21.44 2.22
N TYR A 446 12.42 -20.43 3.06
CA TYR A 446 11.33 -19.47 2.92
C TYR A 446 11.82 -18.02 2.88
N PRO A 447 12.61 -17.63 1.85
CA PRO A 447 13.02 -16.24 1.68
C PRO A 447 11.79 -15.38 1.34
N GLY A 448 11.24 -14.72 2.35
CA GLY A 448 10.19 -13.71 2.17
C GLY A 448 8.75 -14.20 2.07
N LEU A 449 8.36 -15.29 2.77
CA LEU A 449 6.94 -15.63 2.90
C LEU A 449 6.16 -14.72 3.85
#